data_AF-A0A1J5DSR7-F1
#
_entry.id   AF-A0A1J5DSR7-F1
#
_cell.length_a   1.000
_cell.length_b   1.000
_cell.length_c   1.000
_cell.angle_alpha   90.00
_cell.angle_beta   90.00
_cell.angle_gamma   90.00
#
_symmetry.space_group_name_H-M   'P 1'
#
loop_
_entity.id
_entity.type
_entity.pdbx_description
1 polymer ?
#
loop_
_entity_poly.entity_id
_entity_poly.type
_entity_poly.pdbx_seq_one_letter_code
_entity_poly.pdbx_strand_id
1 'polypeptide(L)'
;MLIRALKLKTLSLTLGFTGLALLATSCTMFTSSDEFVPQEDNTVQTTCDKMCELVMDNCSDVAPQYNNDFDTCVASCEPLVKGTPGDQSGNTQECRLYHASVASTGAAVHCPHTGESGAGVCVGEAPVDVCGPLCSDLAELCTDDFATAFPADDISVQLAACANDCKKLRKDGKPGDNFGNSLQCRETYFHRSQKSDLNAAFFCEAAQPVAAGIYACTEGNAGRCDALCLNYMAVCDRRGPWATEDDCYNECDAFVTSAVLVDFNCLIDKMHDGQCDVTAGPMGACSTIGIP
;
A
#
# COMPACT_ATOMS: atom_id res chain seq x y z
N MET A 1 37.71 -31.09 -30.73
CA MET A 1 38.16 -29.83 -30.08
C MET A 1 37.92 -29.94 -28.59
N LEU A 2 38.84 -29.38 -27.81
CA LEU A 2 39.24 -29.77 -26.45
C LEU A 2 38.13 -29.99 -25.41
N ILE A 3 38.21 -31.18 -24.80
CA ILE A 3 37.75 -31.49 -23.44
C ILE A 3 38.72 -30.80 -22.46
N ARG A 4 38.25 -29.93 -21.56
CA ARG A 4 39.05 -29.42 -20.43
C ARG A 4 38.51 -29.96 -19.11
N ALA A 5 39.45 -30.55 -18.37
CA ALA A 5 39.29 -31.33 -17.16
C ALA A 5 39.18 -30.49 -15.89
N LEU A 6 38.63 -31.18 -14.88
CA LEU A 6 38.49 -30.89 -13.45
C LEU A 6 39.62 -30.07 -12.79
N LYS A 7 39.22 -29.29 -11.77
CA LYS A 7 39.96 -29.17 -10.50
C LYS A 7 38.98 -29.14 -9.32
N LEU A 8 38.71 -30.32 -8.76
CA LEU A 8 38.17 -30.49 -7.40
C LEU A 8 39.30 -30.15 -6.41
N LYS A 9 39.10 -29.16 -5.55
CA LYS A 9 39.95 -28.94 -4.38
C LYS A 9 39.29 -29.62 -3.18
N THR A 10 39.82 -30.78 -2.83
CA THR A 10 39.68 -31.41 -1.52
C THR A 10 40.33 -30.50 -0.46
N LEU A 11 39.56 -30.04 0.53
CA LEU A 11 40.12 -29.45 1.74
C LEU A 11 39.99 -30.47 2.88
N SER A 12 41.15 -30.84 3.42
CA SER A 12 41.33 -31.86 4.44
C SER A 12 40.71 -31.49 5.77
N LEU A 13 40.07 -32.51 6.32
CA LEU A 13 39.71 -32.73 7.71
C LEU A 13 40.98 -32.81 8.59
N THR A 14 41.04 -32.05 9.68
CA THR A 14 41.94 -32.33 10.81
C THR A 14 41.14 -32.29 12.11
N LEU A 15 40.77 -33.48 12.60
CA LEU A 15 40.42 -33.72 14.00
C LEU A 15 41.72 -33.68 14.83
N GLY A 16 41.74 -32.82 15.86
CA GLY A 16 42.82 -32.71 16.84
C GLY A 16 42.32 -33.06 18.24
N PHE A 17 42.99 -34.05 18.82
CA PHE A 17 42.74 -34.76 20.07
C PHE A 17 42.77 -33.92 21.37
N THR A 18 41.92 -34.33 22.32
CA THR A 18 42.11 -34.48 23.78
C THR A 18 43.18 -33.66 24.50
N GLY A 19 42.75 -32.94 25.56
CA GLY A 19 43.65 -32.36 26.55
C GLY A 19 42.94 -32.03 27.86
N LEU A 20 42.58 -33.07 28.62
CA LEU A 20 42.21 -32.97 30.03
C LEU A 20 43.46 -32.57 30.83
N ALA A 21 43.50 -31.35 31.38
CA ALA A 21 44.49 -30.94 32.36
C ALA A 21 43.79 -30.26 33.54
N LEU A 22 43.53 -31.08 34.55
CA LEU A 22 43.17 -30.69 35.90
C LEU A 22 44.45 -30.18 36.58
N LEU A 23 44.60 -28.87 36.80
CA LEU A 23 45.56 -28.34 37.76
C LEU A 23 44.93 -27.19 38.54
N ALA A 24 44.87 -27.44 39.84
CA ALA A 24 44.36 -26.57 40.86
C ALA A 24 45.30 -25.39 41.14
N THR A 25 44.73 -24.43 41.88
CA THR A 25 45.44 -23.53 42.81
C THR A 25 46.04 -22.27 42.19
N SER A 26 45.25 -21.19 42.21
CA SER A 26 45.47 -20.11 43.18
C SER A 26 44.28 -19.14 43.14
N CYS A 27 43.60 -18.99 44.28
CA CYS A 27 42.71 -17.86 44.52
C CYS A 27 43.57 -16.60 44.63
N THR A 28 43.77 -15.89 43.52
CA THR A 28 44.03 -14.45 43.58
C THR A 28 42.67 -13.77 43.70
N MET A 29 42.38 -13.30 44.92
CA MET A 29 41.35 -12.32 45.19
C MET A 29 41.75 -11.02 44.49
N PHE A 30 41.42 -10.89 43.21
CA PHE A 30 41.46 -9.61 42.51
C PHE A 30 40.22 -8.84 42.96
N THR A 31 40.39 -7.97 43.97
CA THR A 31 39.49 -6.85 44.20
C THR A 31 39.79 -5.79 43.14
N SER A 32 39.40 -6.03 41.88
CA SER A 32 39.19 -4.88 41.01
C SER A 32 37.86 -4.29 41.43
N SER A 33 37.94 -3.14 42.09
CA SER A 33 36.88 -2.15 42.12
C SER A 33 36.74 -1.56 40.71
N ASP A 34 36.54 -2.41 39.71
CA ASP A 34 36.00 -1.98 38.44
C ASP A 34 34.55 -1.65 38.73
N GLU A 35 34.38 -0.38 39.03
CA GLU A 35 33.14 0.35 38.91
C GLU A 35 32.46 -0.15 37.64
N PHE A 36 31.45 -1.02 37.82
CA PHE A 36 30.47 -1.29 36.79
C PHE A 36 29.78 0.05 36.54
N VAL A 37 30.38 0.86 35.66
CA VAL A 37 29.72 1.99 35.05
C VAL A 37 28.72 1.33 34.11
N PRO A 38 27.40 1.42 34.39
CA PRO A 38 26.44 1.13 33.35
C PRO A 38 26.78 2.10 32.23
N GLN A 39 27.23 1.61 31.07
CA GLN A 39 27.21 2.45 29.88
C GLN A 39 25.73 2.70 29.59
N GLU A 40 25.21 3.77 30.19
CA GLU A 40 24.12 4.53 29.62
C GLU A 40 24.63 5.13 28.32
N ASP A 41 24.71 4.30 27.28
CA ASP A 41 24.63 4.80 25.93
C ASP A 41 23.17 5.24 25.70
N ASN A 42 22.85 6.40 26.25
CA ASN A 42 21.58 7.10 26.05
C ASN A 42 21.57 7.82 24.69
N THR A 43 22.40 7.44 23.71
CA THR A 43 22.25 7.96 22.36
C THR A 43 20.99 7.35 21.75
N VAL A 44 19.97 8.19 21.62
CA VAL A 44 18.75 7.83 20.91
C VAL A 44 19.12 7.64 19.45
N GLN A 45 19.37 6.39 19.05
CA GLN A 45 19.72 6.05 17.68
C GLN A 45 18.57 6.41 16.73
N THR A 46 18.87 7.27 15.76
CA THR A 46 17.88 7.81 14.82
C THR A 46 17.50 6.76 13.75
N THR A 47 16.42 7.01 12.99
CA THR A 47 16.08 6.17 11.83
C THR A 47 17.22 6.15 10.80
N CYS A 48 17.91 7.29 10.62
CA CYS A 48 19.04 7.39 9.70
C CYS A 48 20.26 6.58 10.15
N ASP A 49 20.60 6.61 11.44
CA ASP A 49 21.71 5.79 11.97
C ASP A 49 21.46 4.31 11.71
N LYS A 50 20.25 3.83 12.04
CA LYS A 50 19.84 2.43 11.82
C LYS A 50 19.86 2.04 10.35
N MET A 51 19.35 2.91 9.48
CA MET A 51 19.36 2.69 8.04
C MET A 51 20.81 2.58 7.55
N CYS A 52 21.67 3.51 7.94
CA CYS A 52 23.05 3.55 7.47
C CYS A 52 23.89 2.39 8.00
N GLU A 53 23.68 1.93 9.24
CA GLU A 53 24.29 0.69 9.74
C GLU A 53 23.93 -0.50 8.85
N LEU A 54 22.64 -0.68 8.54
CA LEU A 54 22.19 -1.76 7.67
C LEU A 54 22.70 -1.64 6.23
N VAL A 55 22.85 -0.42 5.71
CA VAL A 55 23.45 -0.20 4.39
C VAL A 55 24.92 -0.60 4.40
N MET A 56 25.69 -0.22 5.42
CA MET A 56 27.10 -0.61 5.53
C MET A 56 27.27 -2.12 5.69
N ASP A 57 26.40 -2.75 6.48
CA ASP A 57 26.46 -4.18 6.75
C ASP A 57 26.04 -5.03 5.53
N ASN A 58 24.99 -4.63 4.81
CA ASN A 58 24.39 -5.48 3.78
C ASN A 58 24.77 -5.09 2.34
N CYS A 59 25.25 -3.87 2.10
CA CYS A 59 25.45 -3.33 0.75
C CYS A 59 26.90 -2.96 0.40
N SER A 60 27.85 -3.11 1.32
CA SER A 60 29.25 -2.70 1.10
C SER A 60 29.95 -3.43 -0.05
N ASP A 61 29.62 -4.70 -0.28
CA ASP A 61 30.23 -5.53 -1.33
C ASP A 61 29.44 -5.57 -2.66
N VAL A 62 28.13 -5.33 -2.62
CA VAL A 62 27.23 -5.48 -3.79
C VAL A 62 26.36 -4.25 -3.94
N ALA A 63 26.54 -3.55 -5.07
CA ALA A 63 25.92 -2.25 -5.33
C ALA A 63 26.14 -1.28 -4.16
N PRO A 64 27.41 -0.93 -3.85
CA PRO A 64 27.75 -0.05 -2.75
C PRO A 64 27.03 1.30 -2.90
N GLN A 65 26.45 1.77 -1.80
CA GLN A 65 25.76 3.05 -1.71
C GLN A 65 26.59 4.01 -0.86
N TYR A 66 26.42 5.31 -1.12
CA TYR A 66 27.11 6.37 -0.35
C TYR A 66 28.64 6.20 -0.28
N ASN A 67 29.25 5.58 -1.30
CA ASN A 67 30.67 5.23 -1.32
C ASN A 67 31.15 4.40 -0.12
N ASN A 68 30.25 3.63 0.52
CA ASN A 68 30.51 2.91 1.78
C ASN A 68 30.98 3.83 2.92
N ASP A 69 30.49 5.06 2.93
CA ASP A 69 30.78 6.06 3.95
C ASP A 69 29.55 6.31 4.82
N PHE A 70 29.67 6.03 6.11
CA PHE A 70 28.59 6.14 7.08
C PHE A 70 28.10 7.58 7.24
N ASP A 71 29.02 8.52 7.39
CA ASP A 71 28.67 9.93 7.61
C ASP A 71 27.99 10.53 6.38
N THR A 72 28.44 10.19 5.16
CA THR A 72 27.75 10.56 3.92
C THR A 72 26.35 9.98 3.86
N CYS A 73 26.17 8.72 4.27
CA CYS A 73 24.85 8.10 4.32
C CYS A 73 23.90 8.85 5.27
N VAL A 74 24.35 9.18 6.48
CA VAL A 74 23.54 9.90 7.47
C VAL A 74 23.19 11.29 6.96
N ALA A 75 24.17 12.03 6.44
CA ALA A 75 23.96 13.37 5.88
C ALA A 75 22.97 13.39 4.71
N SER A 76 22.98 12.37 3.86
CA SER A 76 22.01 12.23 2.76
C SER A 76 20.64 11.71 3.22
N CYS A 77 20.55 11.10 4.40
CA CYS A 77 19.31 10.60 4.98
C CYS A 77 18.52 11.69 5.73
N GLU A 78 19.19 12.57 6.47
CA GLU A 78 18.54 13.59 7.31
C GLU A 78 17.51 14.47 6.57
N PRO A 79 17.73 14.89 5.30
CA PRO A 79 16.76 15.70 4.57
C PRO A 79 15.51 14.94 4.11
N LEU A 80 15.55 13.60 4.11
CA LEU A 80 14.41 12.78 3.75
C LEU A 80 13.35 12.90 4.83
N VAL A 81 12.08 12.98 4.43
CA VAL A 81 11.01 12.83 5.42
C VAL A 81 11.00 11.39 5.93
N LYS A 82 10.54 11.22 7.17
CA LYS A 82 10.61 9.92 7.85
C LYS A 82 9.86 8.83 7.08
N GLY A 83 8.61 9.05 6.70
CA GLY A 83 7.73 8.02 6.12
C GLY A 83 6.99 7.21 7.18
N THR A 84 6.29 6.18 6.73
CA THR A 84 5.56 5.24 7.58
C THR A 84 6.39 3.97 7.78
N PRO A 85 6.48 3.41 9.01
CA PRO A 85 7.20 2.15 9.22
C PRO A 85 6.73 1.05 8.28
N GLY A 86 7.68 0.47 7.52
CA GLY A 86 7.41 -0.58 6.54
C GLY A 86 7.06 -0.08 5.13
N ASP A 87 7.19 1.22 4.84
CA ASP A 87 7.17 1.74 3.47
C ASP A 87 8.11 0.91 2.57
N GLN A 88 7.65 0.53 1.38
CA GLN A 88 8.46 -0.20 0.39
C GLN A 88 8.73 0.62 -0.88
N SER A 89 8.17 1.83 -0.94
CA SER A 89 8.28 2.82 -2.01
C SER A 89 8.15 4.23 -1.43
N GLY A 90 8.47 5.25 -2.23
CA GLY A 90 8.43 6.66 -1.81
C GLY A 90 9.80 7.15 -1.34
N ASN A 91 10.11 8.44 -1.52
CA ASN A 91 11.40 9.00 -1.11
C ASN A 91 11.43 9.29 0.40
N THR A 92 11.53 8.23 1.22
CA THR A 92 11.51 8.30 2.68
C THR A 92 12.66 7.57 3.36
N GLN A 93 12.91 7.93 4.62
CA GLN A 93 13.82 7.19 5.49
C GLN A 93 13.32 5.75 5.69
N GLU A 94 12.02 5.55 5.93
CA GLU A 94 11.44 4.22 6.17
C GLU A 94 11.48 3.31 4.92
N CYS A 95 11.30 3.85 3.71
CA CYS A 95 11.47 3.07 2.47
C CYS A 95 12.89 2.51 2.35
N ARG A 96 13.88 3.38 2.56
CA ARG A 96 15.29 3.01 2.44
C ARG A 96 15.72 2.07 3.57
N LEU A 97 15.20 2.27 4.78
CA LEU A 97 15.38 1.36 5.91
C LEU A 97 14.82 -0.03 5.62
N TYR A 98 13.62 -0.12 5.03
CA TYR A 98 13.04 -1.40 4.61
C TYR A 98 13.97 -2.13 3.66
N HIS A 99 14.40 -1.49 2.56
CA HIS A 99 15.30 -2.10 1.58
C HIS A 99 16.67 -2.44 2.16
N ALA A 100 17.21 -1.61 3.06
CA ALA A 100 18.46 -1.90 3.76
C ALA A 100 18.34 -3.15 4.65
N SER A 101 17.20 -3.37 5.30
CA SER A 101 16.96 -4.52 6.17
C SER A 101 16.86 -5.85 5.39
N VAL A 102 16.12 -5.86 4.26
CA VAL A 102 15.91 -7.07 3.46
C VAL A 102 17.09 -7.38 2.53
N ALA A 103 18.01 -6.44 2.33
CA ALA A 103 19.24 -6.64 1.56
C ALA A 103 20.10 -7.79 2.08
N SER A 104 20.04 -8.12 3.38
CA SER A 104 20.68 -9.30 3.98
C SER A 104 20.32 -10.63 3.28
N THR A 105 19.17 -10.68 2.60
CA THR A 105 18.69 -11.87 1.85
C THR A 105 18.78 -11.72 0.34
N GLY A 106 19.22 -10.56 -0.18
CA GLY A 106 19.13 -10.24 -1.61
C GLY A 106 19.77 -8.90 -2.00
N ALA A 107 21.03 -8.68 -1.62
CA ALA A 107 21.72 -7.40 -1.79
C ALA A 107 21.66 -6.83 -3.21
N ALA A 108 21.85 -7.66 -4.24
CA ALA A 108 21.83 -7.21 -5.65
C ALA A 108 20.50 -6.58 -6.08
N VAL A 109 19.39 -6.98 -5.46
CA VAL A 109 18.05 -6.44 -5.75
C VAL A 109 17.76 -5.23 -4.88
N HIS A 110 18.10 -5.29 -3.59
CA HIS A 110 17.63 -4.30 -2.62
C HIS A 110 18.58 -3.11 -2.43
N CYS A 111 19.89 -3.30 -2.50
CA CYS A 111 20.87 -2.24 -2.24
C CYS A 111 20.75 -1.02 -3.17
N PRO A 112 20.44 -1.15 -4.48
CA PRO A 112 20.21 0.02 -5.32
C PRO A 112 19.11 0.97 -4.81
N HIS A 113 18.14 0.45 -4.05
CA HIS A 113 17.00 1.23 -3.54
C HIS A 113 17.31 2.01 -2.26
N THR A 114 18.41 1.68 -1.57
CA THR A 114 18.77 2.34 -0.30
C THR A 114 19.49 3.66 -0.53
N GLY A 115 20.30 3.78 -1.58
CA GLY A 115 21.12 4.97 -1.85
C GLY A 115 20.39 6.11 -2.54
N GLU A 116 20.98 7.32 -2.53
CA GLU A 116 20.36 8.62 -2.87
C GLU A 116 19.34 8.60 -4.01
N SER A 117 19.67 7.97 -5.13
CA SER A 117 18.78 7.90 -6.31
C SER A 117 17.48 7.11 -6.09
N GLY A 118 17.42 6.28 -5.05
CA GLY A 118 16.32 5.35 -4.74
C GLY A 118 16.10 4.26 -5.79
N ALA A 119 16.91 4.22 -6.85
CA ALA A 119 16.81 3.37 -8.04
C ALA A 119 15.36 3.19 -8.55
N GLY A 120 14.58 4.27 -8.54
CA GLY A 120 13.19 4.28 -9.02
C GLY A 120 12.16 3.65 -8.08
N VAL A 121 12.56 3.15 -6.90
CA VAL A 121 11.67 2.53 -5.90
C VAL A 121 11.46 3.44 -4.70
N CYS A 122 12.54 3.84 -4.02
CA CYS A 122 12.48 4.85 -2.96
C CYS A 122 12.62 6.26 -3.54
N VAL A 123 11.75 6.58 -4.50
CA VAL A 123 11.70 7.87 -5.19
C VAL A 123 10.28 8.44 -5.13
N GLY A 124 10.10 9.67 -5.57
CA GLY A 124 8.81 10.37 -5.55
C GLY A 124 8.59 11.16 -4.27
N GLU A 125 7.46 11.83 -4.15
CA GLU A 125 7.03 12.39 -2.86
C GLU A 125 6.92 11.20 -1.88
N ALA A 126 7.30 11.40 -0.62
CA ALA A 126 7.02 10.43 0.43
C ALA A 126 5.53 10.04 0.47
N PRO A 127 5.10 9.00 1.21
CA PRO A 127 3.79 9.05 1.82
C PRO A 127 3.83 10.18 2.86
N VAL A 128 3.79 11.41 2.35
CA VAL A 128 3.24 12.56 3.03
C VAL A 128 1.84 12.17 3.51
N ASP A 129 1.30 12.92 4.45
CA ASP A 129 -0.15 12.92 4.65
C ASP A 129 -0.80 13.31 3.31
N VAL A 130 -0.97 12.34 2.39
CA VAL A 130 -1.45 12.55 1.02
C VAL A 130 -2.87 13.13 1.05
N CYS A 131 -3.54 13.00 2.19
CA CYS A 131 -4.80 13.67 2.46
C CYS A 131 -4.74 15.19 2.35
N GLY A 132 -3.65 15.83 2.79
CA GLY A 132 -3.49 17.28 2.67
C GLY A 132 -3.49 17.72 1.20
N PRO A 133 -2.52 17.26 0.40
CA PRO A 133 -2.47 17.52 -1.04
C PRO A 133 -3.74 17.06 -1.78
N LEU A 134 -4.22 15.83 -1.58
CA LEU A 134 -5.43 15.32 -2.22
C LEU A 134 -6.64 16.22 -1.96
N CYS A 135 -6.86 16.65 -0.70
CA CYS A 135 -7.99 17.52 -0.36
C CYS A 135 -7.83 18.93 -0.94
N SER A 136 -6.60 19.46 -0.97
CA SER A 136 -6.31 20.74 -1.63
C SER A 136 -6.61 20.68 -3.12
N ASP A 137 -6.15 19.61 -3.77
CA ASP A 137 -6.31 19.42 -5.20
C ASP A 137 -7.79 19.16 -5.58
N LEU A 138 -8.53 18.43 -4.74
CA LEU A 138 -9.97 18.26 -4.91
C LEU A 138 -10.73 19.58 -4.74
N ALA A 139 -10.36 20.42 -3.78
CA ALA A 139 -10.99 21.72 -3.62
C ALA A 139 -10.77 22.64 -4.85
N GLU A 140 -9.59 22.56 -5.45
CA GLU A 140 -9.24 23.36 -6.64
C GLU A 140 -9.91 22.84 -7.91
N LEU A 141 -9.83 21.53 -8.18
CA LEU A 141 -10.29 20.95 -9.45
C LEU A 141 -11.77 20.54 -9.43
N CYS A 142 -12.29 20.18 -8.26
CA CYS A 142 -13.61 19.60 -8.06
C CYS A 142 -14.49 20.51 -7.18
N THR A 143 -14.42 21.83 -7.36
CA THR A 143 -14.96 22.82 -6.41
C THR A 143 -16.42 22.58 -6.00
N ASP A 144 -17.32 22.32 -6.95
CA ASP A 144 -18.76 22.12 -6.66
C ASP A 144 -19.01 20.81 -5.90
N ASP A 145 -18.37 19.72 -6.34
CA ASP A 145 -18.46 18.43 -5.66
C ASP A 145 -17.84 18.51 -4.26
N PHE A 146 -16.71 19.21 -4.12
CA PHE A 146 -15.99 19.36 -2.86
C PHE A 146 -16.80 20.15 -1.83
N ALA A 147 -17.40 21.27 -2.24
CA ALA A 147 -18.28 22.06 -1.38
C ALA A 147 -19.55 21.29 -0.98
N THR A 148 -20.06 20.43 -1.86
CA THR A 148 -21.23 19.58 -1.57
C THR A 148 -20.89 18.52 -0.51
N ALA A 149 -19.72 17.91 -0.62
CA ALA A 149 -19.26 16.84 0.26
C ALA A 149 -18.79 17.35 1.64
N PHE A 150 -18.24 18.56 1.67
CA PHE A 150 -17.77 19.22 2.89
C PHE A 150 -18.48 20.57 3.07
N PRO A 151 -19.77 20.57 3.46
CA PRO A 151 -20.55 21.80 3.52
C PRO A 151 -20.12 22.67 4.71
N ALA A 152 -19.25 23.65 4.43
CA ALA A 152 -18.84 24.70 5.37
C ALA A 152 -18.56 26.02 4.64
N ASP A 153 -18.75 27.16 5.30
CA ASP A 153 -18.57 28.48 4.69
C ASP A 153 -17.09 28.91 4.55
N ASP A 154 -16.17 28.16 5.16
CA ASP A 154 -14.73 28.46 5.18
C ASP A 154 -13.93 27.30 4.59
N ILE A 155 -13.14 27.58 3.54
CA ILE A 155 -12.33 26.56 2.84
C ILE A 155 -11.33 25.86 3.76
N SER A 156 -10.79 26.53 4.79
CA SER A 156 -9.89 25.90 5.75
C SER A 156 -10.61 24.87 6.62
N VAL A 157 -11.90 25.08 6.91
CA VAL A 157 -12.75 24.12 7.63
C VAL A 157 -13.09 22.93 6.73
N GLN A 158 -13.39 23.17 5.45
CA GLN A 158 -13.62 22.11 4.47
C GLN A 158 -12.39 21.21 4.30
N LEU A 159 -11.21 21.82 4.09
CA LEU A 159 -9.94 21.11 3.96
C LEU A 159 -9.60 20.29 5.21
N ALA A 160 -9.85 20.83 6.40
CA ALA A 160 -9.66 20.10 7.65
C ALA A 160 -10.62 18.90 7.78
N ALA A 161 -11.90 19.07 7.40
CA ALA A 161 -12.86 17.98 7.40
C ALA A 161 -12.46 16.88 6.40
N CYS A 162 -12.11 17.26 5.17
CA CYS A 162 -11.62 16.33 4.15
C CYS A 162 -10.38 15.58 4.62
N ALA A 163 -9.38 16.26 5.19
CA ALA A 163 -8.17 15.60 5.69
C ALA A 163 -8.48 14.62 6.82
N ASN A 164 -9.44 14.95 7.70
CA ASN A 164 -9.88 14.06 8.77
C ASN A 164 -10.60 12.81 8.26
N ASP A 165 -11.44 12.95 7.23
CA ASP A 165 -12.12 11.81 6.61
C ASP A 165 -11.16 10.96 5.77
N CYS A 166 -10.24 11.59 5.05
CA CYS A 166 -9.19 10.89 4.31
C CYS A 166 -8.32 10.02 5.22
N LYS A 167 -8.00 10.50 6.43
CA LYS A 167 -7.24 9.72 7.43
C LYS A 167 -7.94 8.45 7.89
N LYS A 168 -9.26 8.32 7.66
CA LYS A 168 -10.04 7.11 7.97
C LYS A 168 -9.96 6.07 6.85
N LEU A 169 -9.50 6.45 5.65
CA LEU A 169 -9.36 5.53 4.53
C LEU A 169 -8.26 4.51 4.79
N ARG A 170 -8.45 3.31 4.25
CA ARG A 170 -7.42 2.28 4.28
C ARG A 170 -6.22 2.73 3.44
N LYS A 171 -5.01 2.39 3.89
CA LYS A 171 -3.76 2.72 3.19
C LYS A 171 -3.10 1.51 2.53
N ASP A 172 -3.76 0.36 2.58
CA ASP A 172 -3.28 -0.92 2.05
C ASP A 172 -3.66 -1.14 0.57
N GLY A 173 -4.23 -0.12 -0.09
CA GLY A 173 -4.48 -0.13 -1.53
C GLY A 173 -3.18 -0.09 -2.32
N LYS A 174 -3.23 -0.57 -3.56
CA LYS A 174 -2.13 -0.49 -4.52
C LYS A 174 -2.34 0.70 -5.46
N PRO A 175 -1.26 1.35 -5.92
CA PRO A 175 -1.37 2.37 -6.97
C PRO A 175 -2.14 1.85 -8.19
N GLY A 176 -3.13 2.60 -8.64
CA GLY A 176 -3.99 2.24 -9.77
C GLY A 176 -5.18 1.33 -9.41
N ASP A 177 -5.39 1.02 -8.13
CA ASP A 177 -6.61 0.38 -7.66
C ASP A 177 -7.83 1.23 -8.08
N ASN A 178 -8.80 0.57 -8.71
CA ASN A 178 -10.04 1.20 -9.16
C ASN A 178 -11.23 0.83 -8.29
N PHE A 179 -10.97 0.07 -7.22
CA PHE A 179 -11.95 -0.55 -6.33
C PHE A 179 -11.39 -0.57 -4.91
N GLY A 180 -12.27 -0.72 -3.92
CA GLY A 180 -11.94 -0.81 -2.49
C GLY A 180 -11.70 0.52 -1.79
N ASN A 181 -12.15 0.67 -0.54
CA ASN A 181 -12.19 1.98 0.14
C ASN A 181 -10.80 2.38 0.71
N SER A 182 -9.84 2.52 -0.20
CA SER A 182 -8.46 2.89 0.07
C SER A 182 -8.14 4.27 -0.47
N LEU A 183 -7.13 4.87 0.14
CA LEU A 183 -6.56 6.14 -0.27
C LEU A 183 -6.03 6.08 -1.71
N GLN A 184 -5.37 4.99 -2.08
CA GLN A 184 -4.83 4.78 -3.42
C GLN A 184 -5.93 4.70 -4.49
N CYS A 185 -7.10 4.19 -4.13
CA CYS A 185 -8.23 4.24 -5.05
C CYS A 185 -8.73 5.68 -5.25
N ARG A 186 -8.86 6.47 -4.18
CA ARG A 186 -9.25 7.89 -4.29
C ARG A 186 -8.29 8.70 -5.15
N GLU A 187 -6.98 8.52 -4.96
CA GLU A 187 -5.94 9.12 -5.82
C GLU A 187 -6.11 8.74 -7.30
N THR A 188 -6.46 7.48 -7.58
CA THR A 188 -6.68 7.00 -8.94
C THR A 188 -7.86 7.71 -9.62
N TYR A 189 -8.97 7.93 -8.90
CA TYR A 189 -10.11 8.67 -9.43
C TYR A 189 -9.79 10.16 -9.59
N PHE A 190 -9.05 10.77 -8.65
CA PHE A 190 -8.59 12.15 -8.79
C PHE A 190 -7.74 12.36 -10.05
N HIS A 191 -6.79 11.47 -10.33
CA HIS A 191 -5.99 11.57 -11.55
C HIS A 191 -6.80 11.38 -12.85
N ARG A 192 -7.96 10.72 -12.78
CA ARG A 192 -8.87 10.57 -13.92
C ARG A 192 -9.73 11.80 -14.16
N SER A 193 -10.14 12.51 -13.10
CA SER A 193 -10.90 13.77 -13.26
C SER A 193 -10.10 14.81 -14.05
N GLN A 194 -8.78 14.85 -13.87
CA GLN A 194 -7.87 15.72 -14.62
C GLN A 194 -7.81 15.45 -16.14
N LYS A 195 -8.16 14.24 -16.57
CA LYS A 195 -7.95 13.78 -17.96
C LYS A 195 -9.22 13.67 -18.78
N SER A 196 -10.40 13.78 -18.17
CA SER A 196 -11.66 13.51 -18.86
C SER A 196 -12.53 14.76 -18.98
N ASP A 197 -12.80 15.19 -20.21
CA ASP A 197 -13.72 16.30 -20.47
C ASP A 197 -15.20 15.91 -20.30
N LEU A 198 -15.51 14.60 -20.27
CA LEU A 198 -16.91 14.11 -20.32
C LEU A 198 -17.45 13.54 -19.01
N ASN A 199 -16.62 13.26 -18.00
CA ASN A 199 -17.04 12.65 -16.74
C ASN A 199 -16.28 13.20 -15.50
N ALA A 200 -15.78 14.44 -15.58
CA ALA A 200 -14.99 15.03 -14.49
C ALA A 200 -15.75 15.02 -13.15
N ALA A 201 -17.03 15.37 -13.14
CA ALA A 201 -17.88 15.35 -11.95
C ALA A 201 -17.95 13.95 -11.30
N PHE A 202 -18.14 12.90 -12.10
CA PHE A 202 -18.14 11.52 -11.61
C PHE A 202 -16.80 11.15 -10.94
N PHE A 203 -15.67 11.49 -11.57
CA PHE A 203 -14.36 11.20 -11.02
C PHE A 203 -14.05 12.05 -9.77
N CYS A 204 -14.56 13.28 -9.74
CA CYS A 204 -14.45 14.19 -8.61
C CYS A 204 -15.23 13.67 -7.39
N GLU A 205 -16.48 13.25 -7.57
CA GLU A 205 -17.28 12.61 -6.52
C GLU A 205 -16.56 11.35 -6.00
N ALA A 206 -16.14 10.45 -6.88
CA ALA A 206 -15.48 9.20 -6.49
C ALA A 206 -14.10 9.39 -5.82
N ALA A 207 -13.41 10.50 -6.09
CA ALA A 207 -12.11 10.80 -5.49
C ALA A 207 -12.21 11.31 -4.05
N GLN A 208 -13.39 11.68 -3.58
CA GLN A 208 -13.53 12.25 -2.24
C GLN A 208 -13.45 11.19 -1.13
N PRO A 209 -12.91 11.56 0.05
CA PRO A 209 -12.87 10.65 1.19
C PRO A 209 -14.22 10.21 1.75
N VAL A 210 -15.24 11.07 1.62
CA VAL A 210 -16.61 10.82 2.12
C VAL A 210 -17.51 10.15 1.10
N ALA A 211 -17.02 9.91 -0.12
CA ALA A 211 -17.82 9.32 -1.18
C ALA A 211 -18.32 7.93 -0.76
N ALA A 212 -19.64 7.84 -0.57
CA ALA A 212 -20.38 6.65 -0.21
C ALA A 212 -21.25 6.19 -1.39
N GLY A 213 -21.51 4.88 -1.49
CA GLY A 213 -22.38 4.30 -2.54
C GLY A 213 -21.64 3.79 -3.78
N ILE A 214 -22.35 3.72 -4.92
CA ILE A 214 -21.89 3.12 -6.20
C ILE A 214 -20.59 3.76 -6.74
N TYR A 215 -20.33 4.99 -6.33
CA TYR A 215 -19.19 5.82 -6.72
C TYR A 215 -18.04 5.76 -5.70
N ALA A 216 -18.26 5.11 -4.55
CA ALA A 216 -17.18 4.78 -3.66
C ALA A 216 -16.30 3.73 -4.34
N CYS A 217 -15.00 3.79 -4.11
CA CYS A 217 -14.17 2.63 -4.29
C CYS A 217 -14.71 1.50 -3.39
N THR A 218 -15.62 0.68 -3.91
CA THR A 218 -16.39 -0.26 -3.10
C THR A 218 -15.55 -1.49 -2.80
N GLU A 219 -15.57 -1.93 -1.55
CA GLU A 219 -14.81 -3.08 -1.05
C GLU A 219 -15.25 -4.37 -1.71
N GLY A 220 -14.43 -4.93 -2.59
CA GLY A 220 -14.61 -6.28 -3.12
C GLY A 220 -16.04 -6.59 -3.60
N ASN A 221 -16.42 -7.87 -3.51
CA ASN A 221 -17.72 -8.36 -3.94
C ASN A 221 -18.89 -7.74 -3.15
N ALA A 222 -18.70 -7.40 -1.88
CA ALA A 222 -19.75 -6.87 -1.01
C ALA A 222 -20.20 -5.47 -1.45
N GLY A 223 -19.27 -4.56 -1.74
CA GLY A 223 -19.65 -3.20 -2.13
C GLY A 223 -20.20 -3.09 -3.56
N ARG A 224 -20.00 -4.12 -4.41
CA ARG A 224 -20.74 -4.23 -5.69
C ARG A 224 -22.23 -4.48 -5.45
N CYS A 225 -22.56 -5.20 -4.38
CA CYS A 225 -23.94 -5.49 -4.03
C CYS A 225 -24.63 -4.29 -3.39
N ASP A 226 -23.93 -3.52 -2.54
CA ASP A 226 -24.49 -2.28 -1.97
C ASP A 226 -24.90 -1.33 -3.08
N ALA A 227 -24.02 -1.15 -4.06
CA ALA A 227 -24.23 -0.30 -5.20
C ALA A 227 -25.40 -0.76 -6.08
N LEU A 228 -25.44 -2.06 -6.41
CA LEU A 228 -26.49 -2.66 -7.21
C LEU A 228 -27.85 -2.56 -6.52
N CYS A 229 -27.90 -2.88 -5.22
CA CYS A 229 -29.14 -2.97 -4.46
C CYS A 229 -29.75 -1.60 -4.17
N LEU A 230 -28.93 -0.59 -3.88
CA LEU A 230 -29.41 0.78 -3.75
C LEU A 230 -30.02 1.29 -5.07
N ASN A 231 -29.37 1.04 -6.21
CA ASN A 231 -29.91 1.40 -7.52
C ASN A 231 -31.20 0.66 -7.86
N TYR A 232 -31.23 -0.65 -7.62
CA TYR A 232 -32.43 -1.47 -7.86
C TYR A 232 -33.62 -0.95 -7.04
N MET A 233 -33.42 -0.67 -5.76
CA MET A 233 -34.48 -0.18 -4.88
C MET A 233 -34.98 1.20 -5.29
N ALA A 234 -34.08 2.08 -5.76
CA ALA A 234 -34.42 3.41 -6.23
C ALA A 234 -35.21 3.38 -7.56
N VAL A 235 -34.81 2.53 -8.50
CA VAL A 235 -35.47 2.43 -9.82
C VAL A 235 -36.78 1.66 -9.76
N CYS A 236 -36.80 0.57 -8.97
CA CYS A 236 -37.90 -0.37 -9.00
C CYS A 236 -38.97 -0.13 -7.96
N ASP A 237 -38.81 0.79 -7.00
CA ASP A 237 -39.82 1.10 -5.97
C ASP A 237 -40.34 -0.19 -5.29
N ARG A 238 -39.44 -1.15 -5.05
CA ARG A 238 -39.73 -2.50 -4.52
C ARG A 238 -40.68 -3.36 -5.36
N ARG A 239 -40.88 -3.01 -6.64
CA ARG A 239 -41.68 -3.78 -7.61
C ARG A 239 -40.77 -4.78 -8.31
N GLY A 240 -40.65 -5.96 -7.73
CA GLY A 240 -39.91 -7.08 -8.31
C GLY A 240 -39.59 -8.13 -7.25
N PRO A 241 -38.83 -9.18 -7.59
CA PRO A 241 -38.59 -10.30 -6.68
C PRO A 241 -37.68 -9.95 -5.50
N TRP A 242 -36.94 -8.84 -5.56
CA TRP A 242 -36.16 -8.33 -4.43
C TRP A 242 -36.95 -7.23 -3.72
N ALA A 243 -38.00 -7.64 -2.99
CA ALA A 243 -38.91 -6.70 -2.33
C ALA A 243 -38.27 -5.98 -1.13
N THR A 244 -37.19 -6.54 -0.60
CA THR A 244 -36.42 -5.98 0.50
C THR A 244 -34.93 -5.86 0.15
N GLU A 245 -34.26 -4.94 0.84
CA GLU A 245 -32.82 -4.74 0.73
C GLU A 245 -32.04 -6.04 1.03
N ASP A 246 -32.47 -6.81 2.03
CA ASP A 246 -31.91 -8.12 2.35
C ASP A 246 -32.07 -9.14 1.20
N ASP A 247 -33.21 -9.14 0.49
CA ASP A 247 -33.42 -10.04 -0.66
C ASP A 247 -32.43 -9.73 -1.78
N CYS A 248 -32.19 -8.45 -2.04
CA CYS A 248 -31.24 -8.03 -3.06
C CYS A 248 -29.80 -8.40 -2.68
N TYR A 249 -29.41 -8.19 -1.41
CA TYR A 249 -28.08 -8.53 -0.94
C TYR A 249 -27.78 -10.01 -1.03
N ASN A 250 -28.71 -10.86 -0.61
CA ASN A 250 -28.56 -12.31 -0.65
C ASN A 250 -28.38 -12.83 -2.09
N GLU A 251 -29.12 -12.27 -3.05
CA GLU A 251 -29.03 -12.67 -4.46
C GLU A 251 -27.79 -12.11 -5.15
N CYS A 252 -27.38 -10.89 -4.80
CA CYS A 252 -26.15 -10.32 -5.33
C CYS A 252 -24.91 -11.08 -4.82
N ASP A 253 -24.84 -11.41 -3.53
CA ASP A 253 -23.71 -12.16 -2.95
C ASP A 253 -23.58 -13.57 -3.56
N ALA A 254 -24.73 -14.23 -3.80
CA ALA A 254 -24.79 -15.50 -4.54
C ALA A 254 -24.24 -15.38 -5.97
N PHE A 255 -24.36 -14.22 -6.59
CA PHE A 255 -23.89 -13.96 -7.96
C PHE A 255 -22.40 -13.60 -8.01
N VAL A 256 -21.91 -12.75 -7.10
CA VAL A 256 -20.49 -12.37 -7.14
C VAL A 256 -19.56 -13.54 -6.77
N THR A 257 -20.08 -14.54 -6.07
CA THR A 257 -19.38 -15.78 -5.77
C THR A 257 -19.34 -16.79 -6.93
N SER A 258 -20.15 -16.62 -7.99
CA SER A 258 -20.24 -17.57 -9.12
C SER A 258 -19.35 -17.27 -10.34
N ALA A 259 -18.39 -16.32 -10.23
CA ALA A 259 -17.32 -16.04 -11.20
C ALA A 259 -17.72 -15.56 -12.62
N VAL A 260 -18.99 -15.20 -12.88
CA VAL A 260 -19.43 -14.72 -14.21
C VAL A 260 -19.58 -13.19 -14.23
N LEU A 261 -18.47 -12.48 -14.49
CA LEU A 261 -18.44 -11.01 -14.63
C LEU A 261 -19.32 -10.47 -15.78
N VAL A 262 -19.64 -11.29 -16.79
CA VAL A 262 -20.35 -10.88 -18.00
C VAL A 262 -21.82 -10.56 -17.73
N ASP A 263 -22.43 -11.21 -16.73
CA ASP A 263 -23.86 -11.08 -16.43
C ASP A 263 -24.19 -9.84 -15.57
N PHE A 264 -23.19 -9.20 -14.94
CA PHE A 264 -23.42 -8.03 -14.07
C PHE A 264 -23.73 -6.75 -14.86
N ASN A 265 -23.02 -6.50 -15.97
CA ASN A 265 -23.28 -5.32 -16.82
C ASN A 265 -24.63 -5.43 -17.53
N CYS A 266 -25.02 -6.64 -17.96
CA CYS A 266 -26.35 -6.92 -18.53
C CYS A 266 -27.48 -6.61 -17.53
N LEU A 267 -27.26 -6.89 -16.24
CA LEU A 267 -28.21 -6.58 -15.18
C LEU A 267 -28.33 -5.06 -14.97
N ILE A 268 -27.22 -4.33 -14.99
CA ILE A 268 -27.20 -2.86 -14.91
C ILE A 268 -27.99 -2.24 -16.07
N ASP A 269 -27.75 -2.71 -17.31
CA ASP A 269 -28.43 -2.21 -18.51
C ASP A 269 -29.96 -2.42 -18.43
N LYS A 270 -30.41 -3.60 -17.98
CA LYS A 270 -31.85 -3.88 -17.80
C LYS A 270 -32.50 -3.03 -16.72
N MET A 271 -31.77 -2.71 -15.65
CA MET A 271 -32.26 -1.80 -14.62
C MET A 271 -32.36 -0.37 -15.15
N HIS A 272 -31.38 0.09 -15.94
CA HIS A 272 -31.46 1.39 -16.62
C HIS A 272 -32.68 1.52 -17.54
N ASP A 273 -33.08 0.43 -18.20
CA ASP A 273 -34.29 0.38 -19.06
C ASP A 273 -35.61 0.24 -18.27
N GLY A 274 -35.58 0.30 -16.94
CA GLY A 274 -36.77 0.21 -16.08
C GLY A 274 -37.43 -1.17 -16.05
N GLN A 275 -36.73 -2.22 -16.47
CA GLN A 275 -37.23 -3.59 -16.43
C GLN A 275 -36.99 -4.20 -15.05
N CYS A 276 -37.93 -3.95 -14.14
CA CYS A 276 -37.87 -4.46 -12.76
C CYS A 276 -38.39 -5.89 -12.59
N ASP A 277 -38.96 -6.47 -13.66
CA ASP A 277 -39.47 -7.84 -13.67
C ASP A 277 -38.37 -8.81 -14.12
N VAL A 278 -37.63 -9.35 -13.16
CA VAL A 278 -36.64 -10.41 -13.39
C VAL A 278 -37.22 -11.82 -13.17
N THR A 279 -38.55 -11.99 -13.17
CA THR A 279 -39.20 -13.29 -12.85
C THR A 279 -38.97 -14.42 -13.88
N ALA A 280 -38.17 -14.20 -14.93
CA ALA A 280 -37.86 -15.22 -15.93
C ALA A 280 -36.56 -16.00 -15.62
N GLY A 281 -36.55 -16.76 -14.51
CA GLY A 281 -35.60 -17.85 -14.24
C GLY A 281 -34.13 -17.45 -14.01
N PRO A 282 -33.23 -18.42 -13.71
CA PRO A 282 -31.81 -18.13 -13.43
C PRO A 282 -31.14 -17.56 -14.68
N MET A 283 -31.07 -16.23 -14.80
CA MET A 283 -30.26 -15.39 -15.72
C MET A 283 -29.94 -15.89 -17.14
N GLY A 284 -30.64 -16.89 -17.67
CA GLY A 284 -30.37 -17.49 -18.98
C GLY A 284 -30.55 -16.53 -20.15
N ALA A 285 -31.22 -15.39 -19.91
CA ALA A 285 -31.44 -14.35 -20.90
C ALA A 285 -30.20 -13.49 -21.20
N CYS A 286 -29.22 -13.37 -20.29
CA CYS A 286 -27.97 -12.65 -20.58
C CYS A 286 -26.94 -13.53 -21.32
N SER A 287 -27.09 -14.87 -21.25
CA SER A 287 -26.26 -15.83 -21.99
C SER A 287 -26.55 -15.89 -23.50
N THR A 288 -27.62 -15.25 -23.98
CA THR A 288 -28.05 -15.27 -25.39
C THR A 288 -27.75 -13.98 -26.17
N ILE A 289 -27.04 -13.00 -25.59
CA ILE A 289 -26.49 -11.90 -26.40
C ILE A 289 -25.26 -12.45 -27.13
N GLY A 290 -25.52 -13.08 -28.28
CA GLY A 290 -24.49 -13.32 -29.27
C GLY A 290 -23.86 -11.98 -29.65
N ILE A 291 -22.59 -11.82 -29.30
CA ILE A 291 -21.71 -10.85 -29.94
C ILE A 291 -21.73 -11.17 -31.44
N PRO A 292 -22.04 -10.22 -32.34
CA PRO A 292 -21.73 -10.41 -33.75
C PRO A 292 -20.22 -10.54 -34.00
#